data_AF-X6FTP6-F1
#
_entry.id   AF-X6FTP6-F1
#
_cell.length_a   1.000
_cell.length_b   1.000
_cell.length_c   1.000
_cell.angle_alpha   90.00
_cell.angle_beta   90.00
_cell.angle_gamma   90.00
#
_symmetry.space_group_name_H-M   'P 1'
#
loop_
_entity.id
_entity.type
_entity.pdbx_description
1 polymer ?
#
loop_
_entity_poly.entity_id
_entity_poly.type
_entity_poly.pdbx_seq_one_letter_code
_entity_poly.pdbx_strand_id
1 'polypeptide(L)' 'MDADKSGAGLGVPDIVALCGGLLGRNTRGGGAIVVGALNLGGSIEMIPNAVRIAELAIDKQAQTL' A
#
# COMPACT_ATOMS: atom_id res chain seq x y z
N MET A 1 0.76 -19.01 6.38
CA MET A 1 0.53 -17.56 6.31
C MET A 1 -0.69 -17.23 7.15
N ASP A 2 -0.52 -16.65 8.33
CA ASP A 2 -1.63 -15.98 9.00
C ASP A 2 -1.86 -14.66 8.26
N ALA A 3 -2.95 -14.57 7.51
CA ALA A 3 -3.38 -13.29 6.97
C ALA A 3 -3.79 -12.41 8.16
N ASP A 4 -3.06 -11.33 8.39
CA ASP A 4 -3.43 -10.34 9.39
C ASP A 4 -4.82 -9.78 9.03
N LYS A 5 -5.80 -10.01 9.90
CA LYS A 5 -7.21 -9.63 9.68
C LYS A 5 -7.53 -8.24 10.23
N SER A 6 -6.57 -7.60 10.90
CA SER A 6 -6.80 -6.32 11.56
C SER A 6 -6.92 -5.16 10.57
N GLY A 7 -6.35 -5.29 9.37
CA GLY A 7 -6.24 -4.19 8.41
C GLY A 7 -5.32 -3.05 8.88
N ALA A 8 -4.61 -3.23 10.00
CA ALA A 8 -3.68 -2.24 10.52
C ALA A 8 -2.56 -2.01 9.49
N GLY A 9 -2.30 -0.73 9.18
CA GLY A 9 -1.26 -0.36 8.21
C GLY A 9 -1.69 -0.25 6.75
N LEU A 10 -2.99 -0.39 6.45
CA LEU A 10 -3.53 -0.30 5.08
C LEU A 10 -4.16 1.06 4.72
N GLY A 11 -4.06 2.07 5.60
CA GLY A 11 -4.74 3.36 5.42
C GLY A 11 -4.41 4.09 4.10
N VAL A 12 -3.15 4.07 3.67
CA VAL A 12 -2.75 4.66 2.38
C VAL A 12 -3.28 3.84 1.19
N PRO A 13 -3.06 2.49 1.12
CA PRO A 13 -3.67 1.64 0.09
C PRO A 13 -5.18 1.80 -0.04
N ASP A 14 -5.91 1.89 1.06
CA ASP A 14 -7.38 1.95 1.08
C ASP A 14 -7.89 3.24 0.44
N ILE A 15 -7.31 4.40 0.79
CA ILE A 15 -7.68 5.68 0.17
C ILE A 15 -7.32 5.71 -1.30
N VAL A 16 -6.16 5.17 -1.67
CA VAL A 16 -5.73 5.09 -3.07
C VAL A 16 -6.70 4.23 -3.89
N ALA A 17 -7.13 3.09 -3.36
CA ALA A 17 -8.14 2.23 -3.99
C ALA A 17 -9.52 2.91 -4.06
N LEU A 18 -9.95 3.60 -3.01
CA LEU A 18 -11.20 4.35 -2.97
C LEU A 18 -11.23 5.45 -4.03
N CYS A 19 -10.16 6.25 -4.14
CA CYS A 19 -10.04 7.28 -5.17
C CYS A 19 -10.03 6.67 -6.58
N GLY A 20 -9.32 5.56 -6.78
CA GLY A 20 -9.31 4.84 -8.06
C GLY A 20 -10.70 4.35 -8.48
N GLY A 21 -11.44 3.75 -7.54
CA GLY A 21 -12.82 3.31 -7.75
C GLY A 21 -13.79 4.45 -8.03
N LEU A 22 -13.69 5.55 -7.26
CA LEU A 22 -14.56 6.72 -7.41
C LEU A 22 -14.32 7.45 -8.74
N LEU A 23 -13.06 7.55 -9.17
CA LEU A 23 -12.68 8.27 -10.39
C LEU A 23 -12.68 7.38 -11.64
N GLY A 24 -12.87 6.06 -11.50
CA GLY A 24 -12.75 5.10 -12.60
C GLY A 24 -11.34 5.07 -13.19
N ARG A 25 -10.30 5.34 -12.39
CA ARG A 25 -8.91 5.42 -12.84
C ARG A 25 -8.04 4.38 -12.13
N ASN A 26 -7.10 3.80 -12.87
CA ASN A 26 -6.06 2.98 -12.27
C ASN A 26 -4.97 3.88 -11.64
N THR A 27 -4.25 3.32 -10.67
CA THR A 27 -3.17 4.00 -9.95
C THR A 27 -1.90 4.03 -10.79
N ARG A 28 -1.37 2.85 -11.14
CA ARG A 28 -0.37 2.62 -12.19
C ARG A 28 -0.59 1.24 -12.79
N GLY A 29 -0.76 1.16 -14.11
CA GLY A 29 -1.09 -0.08 -14.83
C GLY A 29 -0.02 -1.19 -14.80
N GLY A 30 1.15 -0.95 -14.20
CA GLY A 30 2.32 -1.83 -14.23
C GLY A 30 2.58 -2.67 -12.97
N GLY A 31 1.60 -2.82 -12.06
CA GLY A 31 1.81 -3.53 -10.79
C GLY A 31 2.54 -2.65 -9.77
N ALA A 32 1.76 -1.85 -9.04
CA ALA A 32 2.23 -1.04 -7.92
C ALA A 32 1.86 -1.71 -6.60
N ILE A 33 2.81 -1.79 -5.67
CA ILE A 33 2.55 -2.19 -4.29
C ILE A 33 2.58 -0.94 -3.44
N VAL A 34 1.43 -0.61 -2.86
CA VAL A 34 1.28 0.54 -1.96
C VAL A 34 1.28 0.02 -0.53
N VAL A 35 2.01 0.69 0.36
CA VAL A 35 2.03 0.41 1.80
C VAL A 35 2.01 1.73 2.58
N GLY A 36 1.43 1.72 3.78
CA GLY A 36 1.49 2.86 4.68
C GLY A 36 0.26 2.98 5.55
N ALA A 37 0.49 3.17 6.85
CA ALA A 37 -0.53 3.60 7.78
C ALA A 37 -0.76 5.11 7.62
N LEU A 38 -2.02 5.52 7.66
CA LEU A 38 -2.40 6.92 7.66
C LEU A 38 -2.96 7.28 9.03
N ASN A 39 -2.50 8.38 9.61
CA ASN A 39 -3.14 8.94 10.80
C ASN A 39 -4.24 9.93 10.45
N LEU A 40 -5.03 10.33 11.44
CA LEU A 40 -6.19 11.21 11.24
C LEU A 40 -5.80 12.60 10.71
N GLY A 41 -4.56 13.04 10.96
CA GLY A 41 -4.01 14.29 10.42
C GLY A 41 -3.60 14.20 8.95
N GLY A 42 -3.74 13.04 8.31
CA GLY A 42 -3.36 12.82 6.91
C GLY A 42 -1.87 12.60 6.69
N SER A 43 -1.08 12.42 7.75
CA SER A 43 0.34 12.07 7.63
C SER A 43 0.54 10.56 7.69
N ILE A 44 1.59 10.08 7.01
CA ILE A 44 1.94 8.67 6.93
C ILE A 44 2.82 8.33 8.13
N GLU A 45 2.48 7.25 8.84
CA GLU A 45 3.29 6.79 9.96
C GLU A 45 4.59 6.11 9.48
N MET A 46 5.56 5.99 10.38
CA MET A 46 6.84 5.34 10.07
C MET A 46 6.61 3.87 9.67
N ILE A 47 7.09 3.50 8.48
CA ILE A 47 6.96 2.14 7.95
C ILE A 47 8.06 1.26 8.57
N PRO A 48 7.70 0.26 9.40
CA PRO A 48 8.69 -0.64 9.98
C PRO A 48 9.21 -1.61 8.92
N ASN A 49 10.51 -1.93 8.97
CA ASN A 49 11.14 -2.93 8.10
C ASN A 49 10.95 -2.67 6.59
N ALA A 50 11.05 -1.41 6.15
CA ALA A 50 10.85 -1.00 4.75
C ALA A 50 11.67 -1.82 3.73
N VAL A 51 12.91 -2.22 4.08
CA VAL A 51 13.77 -3.05 3.22
C VAL A 51 13.11 -4.39 2.89
N ARG A 52 12.58 -5.09 3.90
CA ARG A 52 11.91 -6.39 3.71
C ARG A 52 10.64 -6.27 2.87
N ILE A 53 9.94 -5.14 2.98
CA ILE A 53 8.76 -4.85 2.15
C ILE A 53 9.19 -4.66 0.70
N ALA A 54 10.27 -3.92 0.46
CA ALA A 54 10.83 -3.73 -0.88
C ALA A 54 11.31 -5.06 -1.49
N GLU A 55 11.98 -5.91 -0.71
CA GLU A 55 12.37 -7.27 -1.15
C GLU A 55 11.15 -8.10 -1.56
N LEU A 56 10.11 -8.14 -0.72
CA LEU A 56 8.88 -8.85 -1.05
C LEU A 56 8.20 -8.30 -2.31
N ALA A 57 8.27 -6.99 -2.53
CA ALA A 57 7.70 -6.37 -3.73
C ALA A 57 8.47 -6.75 -4.99
N ILE A 58 9.80 -6.87 -4.90
CA ILE A 58 10.65 -7.36 -5.98
C ILE A 58 10.31 -8.83 -6.30
N ASP A 59 10.15 -9.68 -5.28
CA ASP A 59 9.74 -11.08 -5.45
C ASP A 59 8.36 -11.20 -6.12
N LYS A 60 7.49 -10.22 -5.88
CA LYS A 60 6.16 -10.08 -6.49
C LYS A 60 6.18 -9.38 -7.85
N GLN A 61 7.36 -9.05 -8.38
CA GLN A 61 7.58 -8.37 -9.66
C GLN A 61 6.87 -7.00 -9.77
N ALA A 62 6.76 -6.26 -8.65
CA ALA A 62 6.22 -4.90 -8.68
C ALA A 62 7.16 -3.95 -9.44
N GLN A 63 6.60 -3.10 -10.31
CA GLN A 63 7.36 -2.09 -11.06
C GLN A 63 7.48 -0.76 -10.33
N THR A 64 6.71 -0.59 -9.27
CA THR A 64 6.66 0.64 -8.47
C THR A 64 6.41 0.28 -7.01
N LEU A 65 7.16 0.96 -6.16
CA LEU A 65 6.92 1.13 -4.73
C LEU A 65 6.35 2.54 -4.49
#